data_AF-A0A9D8F4X6-F1
#
_entry.id   AF-A0A9D8F4X6-F1
#
_cell.length_a   1.000
_cell.length_b   1.000
_cell.length_c   1.000
_cell.angle_alpha   90.00
_cell.angle_beta   90.00
_cell.angle_gamma   90.00
#
_symmetry.space_group_name_H-M   'P 1'
#
loop_
_entity.id
_entity.type
_entity.pdbx_description
1 polymer ?
#
loop_
_entity_poly.entity_id
_entity_poly.type
_entity_poly.pdbx_seq_one_letter_code
_entity_poly.pdbx_strand_id
1 'polypeptide(L)'
;MMLPYFTGDFLADVRAIAEREHRARYGQEEPWVRSLPSAASGIRESQIEIVELPELVCESDARTESDAANAIALYERLRMLTPVQASDERLWSCLAHTTYWRYARLRWQGGSAENFDSVETRWFFKGSSMERLARNGIARLWWGAYATVLADEADPYRLTRVLFSNTDIQFHYMERLFGKNRTVLHTALDYTERNLPRIRPRKSVGAWSNETGKLINRVGGVLQLDALSASEVGEILESYLQRLYRQNSGQG
;
A
#
# COMPACT_ATOMS: atom_id res chain seq x y z
N MET A 1 -12.73 18.24 12.37
CA MET A 1 -13.77 17.76 11.42
C MET A 1 -14.00 16.27 11.64
N MET A 2 -15.12 15.72 11.19
CA MET A 2 -15.38 14.28 11.29
C MET A 2 -14.92 13.55 10.03
N LEU A 3 -14.36 12.35 10.18
CA LEU A 3 -13.85 11.57 9.05
C LEU A 3 -15.02 11.06 8.18
N PRO A 4 -15.06 11.35 6.87
CA PRO A 4 -16.15 10.93 5.99
C PRO A 4 -16.02 9.47 5.56
N TYR A 5 -17.15 8.84 5.29
CA TYR A 5 -17.25 7.48 4.78
C TYR A 5 -18.51 7.30 3.92
N PHE A 6 -18.55 6.26 3.10
CA PHE A 6 -19.77 5.88 2.37
C PHE A 6 -20.70 5.02 3.22
N THR A 7 -22.02 5.17 3.09
CA THR A 7 -22.95 4.15 3.58
C THR A 7 -22.79 2.86 2.79
N GLY A 8 -23.26 1.73 3.34
CA GLY A 8 -23.20 0.44 2.65
C GLY A 8 -23.95 0.46 1.32
N ASP A 9 -25.17 1.00 1.32
CA ASP A 9 -26.00 1.10 0.13
C ASP A 9 -25.38 2.02 -0.92
N PHE A 10 -24.85 3.18 -0.50
CA PHE A 10 -24.21 4.11 -1.44
C PHE A 10 -22.94 3.53 -2.05
N LEU A 11 -22.13 2.82 -1.25
CA LEU A 11 -20.96 2.09 -1.75
C LEU A 11 -21.36 1.06 -2.81
N ALA A 12 -22.45 0.32 -2.57
CA ALA A 12 -22.97 -0.67 -3.53
C ALA A 12 -23.46 0.01 -4.82
N ASP A 13 -24.19 1.13 -4.71
CA ASP A 13 -24.64 1.91 -5.86
C ASP A 13 -23.48 2.45 -6.69
N VAL A 14 -22.49 3.07 -6.03
CA VAL A 14 -21.27 3.59 -6.67
C VAL A 14 -20.52 2.47 -7.38
N ARG A 15 -20.42 1.28 -6.76
CA ARG A 15 -19.80 0.11 -7.38
C ARG A 15 -20.57 -0.37 -8.60
N ALA A 16 -21.90 -0.47 -8.52
CA ALA A 16 -22.73 -0.90 -9.64
C ALA A 16 -22.67 0.08 -10.83
N ILE A 17 -22.60 1.39 -10.57
CA ILE A 17 -22.37 2.40 -11.62
C ILE A 17 -20.98 2.23 -12.24
N ALA A 18 -19.95 2.05 -11.40
CA ALA A 18 -18.59 1.83 -11.87
C ALA A 18 -18.48 0.58 -12.76
N GLU A 19 -19.15 -0.52 -12.41
CA GLU A 19 -19.15 -1.75 -13.22
C GLU A 19 -19.61 -1.47 -14.66
N ARG A 20 -20.71 -0.73 -14.81
CA ARG A 20 -21.31 -0.39 -16.11
C ARG A 20 -20.55 0.70 -16.86
N GLU A 21 -20.00 1.68 -16.13
CA GLU A 21 -19.58 2.97 -16.71
C GLU A 21 -18.14 3.37 -16.36
N HIS A 22 -17.30 2.46 -15.85
CA HIS A 22 -15.95 2.79 -15.36
C HIS A 22 -15.11 3.62 -16.35
N ARG A 23 -15.15 3.31 -17.65
CA ARG A 23 -14.45 4.11 -18.69
C ARG A 23 -14.86 5.58 -18.66
N ALA A 24 -16.16 5.83 -18.65
CA ALA A 24 -16.72 7.19 -18.65
C ALA A 24 -16.54 7.90 -17.29
N ARG A 25 -16.58 7.16 -16.18
CA ARG A 25 -16.52 7.71 -14.82
C ARG A 25 -15.09 8.03 -14.38
N TYR A 26 -14.16 7.09 -14.55
CA TYR A 26 -12.77 7.26 -14.10
C TYR A 26 -11.85 7.93 -15.14
N GLY A 27 -12.39 8.27 -16.32
CA GLY A 27 -11.74 9.17 -17.27
C GLY A 27 -11.81 10.66 -16.85
N GLN A 28 -12.80 11.02 -16.02
CA GLN A 28 -13.10 12.40 -15.65
C GLN A 28 -11.99 13.01 -14.78
N GLU A 29 -11.78 14.32 -14.90
CA GLU A 29 -10.84 15.05 -14.06
C GLU A 29 -11.36 15.24 -12.64
N GLU A 30 -12.67 15.46 -12.49
CA GLU A 30 -13.34 15.69 -11.22
C GLU A 30 -14.03 14.44 -10.67
N PRO A 31 -14.18 14.32 -9.33
CA PRO A 31 -14.87 13.20 -8.72
C PRO A 31 -16.37 13.19 -9.05
N TRP A 32 -16.83 12.11 -9.69
CA TRP A 32 -18.20 11.97 -10.17
C TRP A 32 -19.21 11.54 -9.11
N VAL A 33 -18.76 10.95 -7.99
CA VAL A 33 -19.69 10.40 -6.98
C VAL A 33 -20.53 11.47 -6.29
N ARG A 34 -20.02 12.71 -6.20
CA ARG A 34 -20.72 13.83 -5.56
C ARG A 34 -21.89 14.36 -6.40
N SER A 35 -21.93 14.08 -7.70
CA SER A 35 -23.03 14.47 -8.58
C SER A 35 -24.20 13.47 -8.59
N LEU A 36 -24.06 12.33 -7.90
CA LEU A 36 -25.13 11.35 -7.79
C LEU A 36 -26.24 11.88 -6.87
N PRO A 37 -27.53 11.67 -7.20
CA PRO A 37 -28.64 12.13 -6.37
C PRO A 37 -28.59 11.63 -4.92
N SER A 38 -28.11 10.40 -4.71
CA SER A 38 -27.98 9.77 -3.38
C SER A 38 -26.72 10.19 -2.61
N ALA A 39 -25.85 11.04 -3.17
CA ALA A 39 -24.58 11.41 -2.54
C ALA A 39 -24.77 12.12 -1.18
N ALA A 40 -25.79 12.97 -1.06
CA ALA A 40 -26.06 13.71 0.17
C ALA A 40 -26.42 12.79 1.35
N SER A 41 -27.13 11.68 1.10
CA SER A 41 -27.45 10.66 2.11
C SER A 41 -26.38 9.57 2.20
N GLY A 42 -25.58 9.39 1.14
CA GLY A 42 -24.63 8.31 0.98
C GLY A 42 -23.23 8.61 1.51
N ILE A 43 -22.84 9.88 1.57
CA ILE A 43 -21.57 10.33 2.16
C ILE A 43 -21.87 10.88 3.55
N ARG A 44 -21.38 10.20 4.59
CA ARG A 44 -21.66 10.54 5.99
C ARG A 44 -20.39 10.80 6.76
N GLU A 45 -20.55 11.54 7.85
CA GLU A 45 -19.51 11.77 8.84
C GLU A 45 -19.53 10.66 9.90
N SER A 46 -18.36 10.12 10.22
CA SER A 46 -18.20 9.14 11.29
C SER A 46 -18.15 9.82 12.67
N GLN A 47 -17.98 9.02 13.73
CA GLN A 47 -17.69 9.54 15.09
C GLN A 47 -16.18 9.72 15.35
N ILE A 48 -15.34 9.57 14.31
CA ILE A 48 -13.89 9.73 14.41
C ILE A 48 -13.55 11.18 14.09
N GLU A 49 -13.14 11.91 15.12
CA GLU A 49 -12.67 13.28 14.98
C GLU A 49 -11.23 13.32 14.48
N ILE A 50 -10.98 14.15 13.46
CA ILE A 50 -9.67 14.44 12.91
C ILE A 50 -9.50 15.95 12.80
N VAL A 51 -8.26 16.44 12.84
CA VAL A 51 -7.99 17.87 12.63
C VAL A 51 -8.37 18.25 11.20
N GLU A 52 -7.73 17.61 10.24
CA GLU A 52 -7.94 17.77 8.80
C GLU A 52 -7.35 16.56 8.05
N LEU A 53 -7.78 16.36 6.82
CA LEU A 53 -7.13 15.45 5.89
C LEU A 53 -5.95 16.17 5.22
N PRO A 54 -4.75 15.56 5.16
CA PRO A 54 -3.60 16.19 4.52
C PRO A 54 -3.81 16.25 3.01
N GLU A 55 -3.30 17.30 2.38
CA GLU A 55 -3.20 17.34 0.91
C GLU A 55 -2.13 16.36 0.44
N LEU A 56 -2.46 15.55 -0.58
CA LEU A 56 -1.52 14.58 -1.13
C LEU A 56 -0.79 15.18 -2.33
N VAL A 57 0.52 15.06 -2.34
CA VAL A 57 1.38 15.45 -3.47
C VAL A 57 1.02 14.62 -4.70
N CYS A 58 0.75 15.31 -5.80
CA CYS A 58 0.23 14.75 -7.05
C CYS A 58 1.22 15.00 -8.20
N GLU A 59 2.36 14.33 -8.20
CA GLU A 59 3.38 14.44 -9.24
C GLU A 59 3.25 13.31 -10.28
N SER A 60 3.39 13.63 -11.56
CA SER A 60 3.27 12.65 -12.66
C SER A 60 4.49 11.73 -12.76
N ASP A 61 5.68 12.23 -12.39
CA ASP A 61 6.96 11.65 -12.82
C ASP A 61 7.79 11.06 -11.66
N ALA A 62 7.53 11.43 -10.40
CA ALA A 62 8.25 10.95 -9.21
C ALA A 62 7.33 10.16 -8.26
N ARG A 63 6.71 9.09 -8.77
CA ARG A 63 5.64 8.34 -8.09
C ARG A 63 6.05 7.73 -6.73
N THR A 64 7.33 7.53 -6.45
CA THR A 64 7.81 6.80 -5.26
C THR A 64 8.19 7.69 -4.09
N GLU A 65 8.86 8.83 -4.32
CA GLU A 65 9.25 9.75 -3.25
C GLU A 65 8.04 10.50 -2.68
N SER A 66 7.15 10.96 -3.57
CA SER A 66 5.87 11.56 -3.19
C SER A 66 4.97 10.58 -2.42
N ASP A 67 5.00 9.28 -2.75
CA ASP A 67 4.22 8.26 -2.04
C ASP A 67 4.67 8.09 -0.57
N ALA A 68 5.97 8.19 -0.28
CA ALA A 68 6.47 8.10 1.09
C ALA A 68 6.00 9.29 1.94
N ALA A 69 6.13 10.52 1.42
CA ALA A 69 5.66 11.73 2.10
C ALA A 69 4.15 11.71 2.33
N ASN A 70 3.39 11.31 1.30
CA ASN A 70 1.93 11.14 1.37
C ASN A 70 1.52 10.10 2.42
N ALA A 71 2.24 8.97 2.48
CA ALA A 71 1.99 7.92 3.48
C ALA A 71 2.20 8.41 4.91
N ILE A 72 3.31 9.12 5.16
CA ILE A 72 3.61 9.68 6.47
C ILE A 72 2.56 10.72 6.87
N ALA A 73 2.23 11.66 5.98
CA ALA A 73 1.25 12.70 6.24
C ALA A 73 -0.14 12.10 6.52
N LEU A 74 -0.60 11.15 5.70
CA LEU A 74 -1.90 10.51 5.88
C LEU A 74 -1.94 9.69 7.17
N TYR A 75 -0.88 8.95 7.47
CA TYR A 75 -0.79 8.17 8.69
C TYR A 75 -0.85 9.05 9.93
N GLU A 76 -0.06 10.12 10.01
CA GLU A 76 -0.08 11.03 11.17
C GLU A 76 -1.47 11.62 11.43
N ARG A 77 -2.17 12.02 10.37
CA ARG A 77 -3.52 12.60 10.49
C ARG A 77 -4.59 11.58 10.82
N LEU A 78 -4.34 10.29 10.54
CA LEU A 78 -5.27 9.18 10.77
C LEU A 78 -4.70 8.12 11.74
N ARG A 79 -3.71 8.49 12.58
CA ARG A 79 -2.97 7.52 13.42
C ARG A 79 -3.83 6.92 14.53
N MET A 80 -4.93 7.58 14.86
CA MET A 80 -5.92 7.11 15.84
C MET A 80 -6.78 5.95 15.31
N LEU A 81 -6.78 5.69 14.00
CA LEU A 81 -7.55 4.58 13.44
C LEU A 81 -6.99 3.25 13.96
N THR A 82 -7.89 2.43 14.50
CA THR A 82 -7.57 1.04 14.80
C THR A 82 -7.48 0.22 13.50
N PRO A 83 -6.73 -0.90 13.48
CA PRO A 83 -6.71 -1.81 12.33
C PRO A 83 -8.08 -2.28 11.86
N VAL A 84 -9.04 -2.41 12.80
CA VAL A 84 -10.43 -2.77 12.51
C VAL A 84 -11.13 -1.66 11.72
N GLN A 85 -11.01 -0.41 12.18
CA GLN A 85 -11.59 0.75 11.48
C GLN A 85 -10.91 0.97 10.12
N ALA A 86 -9.58 0.87 10.07
CA ALA A 86 -8.79 0.97 8.85
C ALA A 86 -8.98 -0.22 7.89
N SER A 87 -9.73 -1.26 8.28
CA SER A 87 -10.12 -2.38 7.41
C SER A 87 -11.50 -2.19 6.78
N ASP A 88 -12.20 -1.10 7.09
CA ASP A 88 -13.50 -0.78 6.52
C ASP A 88 -13.35 -0.22 5.09
N GLU A 89 -13.90 -0.93 4.12
CA GLU A 89 -13.91 -0.50 2.72
C GLU A 89 -14.56 0.89 2.54
N ARG A 90 -15.61 1.19 3.30
CA ARG A 90 -16.41 2.42 3.15
C ARG A 90 -15.57 3.67 3.35
N LEU A 91 -14.54 3.58 4.20
CA LEU A 91 -13.61 4.67 4.46
C LEU A 91 -12.74 4.93 3.21
N TRP A 92 -11.99 3.92 2.78
CA TRP A 92 -11.01 4.11 1.70
C TRP A 92 -11.66 4.37 0.35
N SER A 93 -12.80 3.72 0.09
CA SER A 93 -13.63 4.00 -1.09
C SER A 93 -14.11 5.45 -1.05
N CYS A 94 -14.62 5.94 0.09
CA CYS A 94 -15.04 7.34 0.19
C CYS A 94 -13.89 8.31 -0.10
N LEU A 95 -12.75 8.13 0.58
CA LEU A 95 -11.60 9.02 0.41
C LEU A 95 -11.04 8.99 -1.01
N ALA A 96 -10.93 7.82 -1.62
CA ALA A 96 -10.47 7.67 -3.01
C ALA A 96 -11.41 8.36 -4.00
N HIS A 97 -12.73 8.22 -3.83
CA HIS A 97 -13.71 8.78 -4.75
C HIS A 97 -14.06 10.25 -4.47
N THR A 98 -13.54 10.84 -3.39
CA THR A 98 -13.84 12.22 -3.01
C THR A 98 -12.55 13.02 -2.82
N THR A 99 -12.06 13.16 -1.59
CA THR A 99 -10.94 14.03 -1.21
C THR A 99 -9.67 13.74 -2.01
N TYR A 100 -9.37 12.47 -2.27
CA TYR A 100 -8.12 12.05 -2.91
C TYR A 100 -8.30 11.54 -4.34
N TRP A 101 -9.39 11.94 -4.99
CA TRP A 101 -9.68 11.62 -6.39
C TRP A 101 -8.49 11.91 -7.30
N ARG A 102 -7.94 13.13 -7.22
CA ARG A 102 -6.83 13.58 -8.06
C ARG A 102 -5.60 12.69 -7.88
N TYR A 103 -5.19 12.41 -6.63
CA TYR A 103 -4.06 11.53 -6.33
C TYR A 103 -4.31 10.11 -6.85
N ALA A 104 -5.48 9.52 -6.53
CA ALA A 104 -5.82 8.16 -6.96
C ALA A 104 -5.83 8.04 -8.50
N ARG A 105 -6.45 9.00 -9.19
CA ARG A 105 -6.47 9.06 -10.66
C ARG A 105 -5.07 9.20 -11.24
N LEU A 106 -4.25 10.12 -10.74
CA LEU A 106 -2.90 10.34 -11.25
C LEU A 106 -1.96 9.17 -10.95
N ARG A 107 -2.11 8.51 -9.80
CA ARG A 107 -1.27 7.35 -9.44
C ARG A 107 -1.54 6.14 -10.33
N TRP A 108 -2.74 6.04 -10.88
CA TRP A 108 -3.21 4.92 -11.70
C TRP A 108 -3.48 5.29 -13.17
N GLN A 109 -3.09 6.51 -13.58
CA GLN A 109 -3.19 7.17 -14.90
C GLN A 109 -3.66 6.25 -16.05
N GLY A 110 -4.97 6.21 -16.27
CA GLY A 110 -5.62 5.60 -17.44
C GLY A 110 -5.87 4.10 -17.38
N GLY A 111 -5.01 3.31 -16.72
CA GLY A 111 -5.12 1.85 -16.75
C GLY A 111 -6.29 1.25 -15.96
N SER A 112 -6.81 1.93 -14.93
CA SER A 112 -8.00 1.43 -14.21
C SER A 112 -9.27 1.58 -15.02
N ALA A 113 -9.37 2.59 -15.88
CA ALA A 113 -10.56 2.80 -16.70
C ALA A 113 -10.73 1.71 -17.77
N GLU A 114 -9.67 0.98 -18.12
CA GLU A 114 -9.75 -0.05 -19.18
C GLU A 114 -10.34 -1.38 -18.69
N ASN A 115 -10.15 -1.69 -17.41
CA ASN A 115 -10.58 -2.94 -16.77
C ASN A 115 -11.22 -2.68 -15.41
N PHE A 116 -12.48 -3.08 -15.26
CA PHE A 116 -13.23 -2.94 -14.02
C PHE A 116 -12.57 -3.63 -12.81
N ASP A 117 -11.87 -4.76 -12.98
CA ASP A 117 -11.20 -5.43 -11.85
C ASP A 117 -10.07 -4.54 -11.25
N SER A 118 -9.42 -3.75 -12.10
CA SER A 118 -8.47 -2.72 -11.65
C SER A 118 -9.19 -1.59 -10.91
N VAL A 119 -10.41 -1.22 -11.32
CA VAL A 119 -11.24 -0.26 -10.57
C VAL A 119 -11.56 -0.81 -9.19
N GLU A 120 -12.09 -2.03 -9.11
CA GLU A 120 -12.46 -2.63 -7.83
C GLU A 120 -11.30 -2.69 -6.85
N THR A 121 -10.13 -3.09 -7.34
CA THR A 121 -8.93 -3.21 -6.50
C THR A 121 -8.40 -1.85 -6.05
N ARG A 122 -8.34 -0.86 -6.96
CA ARG A 122 -7.68 0.44 -6.70
C ARG A 122 -8.59 1.46 -6.01
N TRP A 123 -9.90 1.34 -6.19
CA TRP A 123 -10.89 2.33 -5.74
C TRP A 123 -11.86 1.78 -4.70
N PHE A 124 -12.22 0.50 -4.78
CA PHE A 124 -13.21 -0.12 -3.87
C PHE A 124 -12.59 -1.01 -2.79
N PHE A 125 -11.27 -0.98 -2.58
CA PHE A 125 -10.62 -1.76 -1.51
C PHE A 125 -11.01 -3.26 -1.55
N LYS A 126 -11.28 -3.77 -2.76
CA LYS A 126 -11.74 -5.15 -2.98
C LYS A 126 -10.69 -6.15 -2.51
N GLY A 127 -11.17 -7.21 -1.87
CA GLY A 127 -10.38 -8.36 -1.45
C GLY A 127 -10.65 -8.73 0.01
N SER A 128 -10.31 -9.96 0.37
CA SER A 128 -10.41 -10.49 1.74
C SER A 128 -9.05 -10.63 2.42
N SER A 129 -7.95 -10.38 1.69
CA SER A 129 -6.56 -10.59 2.13
C SER A 129 -5.79 -9.27 2.25
N MET A 130 -4.51 -9.36 2.66
CA MET A 130 -3.58 -8.22 2.74
C MET A 130 -3.36 -7.48 1.42
N GLU A 131 -3.66 -8.15 0.31
CA GLU A 131 -3.59 -7.60 -1.04
C GLU A 131 -4.36 -6.29 -1.19
N ARG A 132 -5.57 -6.21 -0.61
CA ARG A 132 -6.40 -5.00 -0.68
C ARG A 132 -5.76 -3.81 0.02
N LEU A 133 -5.01 -4.07 1.09
CA LEU A 133 -4.29 -3.07 1.87
C LEU A 133 -3.15 -2.47 1.03
N ALA A 134 -2.52 -3.29 0.18
CA ALA A 134 -1.39 -2.87 -0.64
C ALA A 134 -1.79 -2.20 -1.97
N ARG A 135 -3.04 -2.39 -2.43
CA ARG A 135 -3.44 -2.03 -3.80
C ARG A 135 -4.47 -0.92 -3.93
N ASN A 136 -5.32 -0.69 -2.92
CA ASN A 136 -6.19 0.49 -2.94
C ASN A 136 -5.34 1.77 -2.97
N GLY A 137 -5.73 2.74 -3.80
CA GLY A 137 -4.95 3.95 -4.03
C GLY A 137 -4.60 4.72 -2.76
N ILE A 138 -5.53 4.79 -1.81
CA ILE A 138 -5.35 5.56 -0.57
C ILE A 138 -4.96 4.67 0.58
N ALA A 139 -5.63 3.53 0.75
CA ALA A 139 -5.36 2.65 1.89
C ALA A 139 -3.90 2.17 1.92
N ARG A 140 -3.27 1.97 0.75
CA ARG A 140 -1.86 1.56 0.65
C ARG A 140 -0.89 2.53 1.32
N LEU A 141 -1.24 3.81 1.36
CA LEU A 141 -0.44 4.85 2.01
C LEU A 141 -0.50 4.67 3.54
N TRP A 142 -1.72 4.64 4.08
CA TRP A 142 -1.93 4.50 5.52
C TRP A 142 -1.40 3.16 6.05
N TRP A 143 -1.75 2.05 5.39
CA TRP A 143 -1.30 0.72 5.79
C TRP A 143 0.21 0.54 5.62
N GLY A 144 0.82 1.15 4.60
CA GLY A 144 2.27 1.13 4.41
C GLY A 144 3.02 1.81 5.57
N ALA A 145 2.58 3.00 5.97
CA ALA A 145 3.15 3.70 7.12
C ALA A 145 2.84 2.96 8.44
N TYR A 146 1.58 2.55 8.66
CA TYR A 146 1.19 1.75 9.82
C TYR A 146 2.07 0.50 9.98
N ALA A 147 2.33 -0.21 8.88
CA ALA A 147 3.14 -1.43 8.87
C ALA A 147 4.61 -1.20 9.21
N THR A 148 5.13 0.00 8.97
CA THR A 148 6.58 0.27 8.98
C THR A 148 7.02 1.28 10.02
N VAL A 149 6.10 1.94 10.72
CA VAL A 149 6.45 2.90 11.78
C VAL A 149 7.25 2.22 12.91
N LEU A 150 8.31 2.89 13.32
CA LEU A 150 9.25 2.53 14.38
C LEU A 150 9.14 3.56 15.51
N ALA A 151 8.08 3.45 16.31
CA ALA A 151 7.67 4.50 17.26
C ALA A 151 8.79 4.93 18.25
N ASP A 152 9.70 4.02 18.58
CA ASP A 152 10.77 4.24 19.56
C ASP A 152 12.13 4.62 18.93
N GLU A 153 12.22 4.72 17.60
CA GLU A 153 13.45 5.14 16.91
C GLU A 153 13.51 6.66 16.72
N ALA A 154 14.74 7.21 16.64
CA ALA A 154 14.96 8.63 16.36
C ALA A 154 14.36 9.09 15.01
N ASP A 155 14.22 8.14 14.08
CA ASP A 155 13.58 8.35 12.79
C ASP A 155 12.45 7.31 12.57
N PRO A 156 11.23 7.58 13.07
CA PRO A 156 10.15 6.61 13.09
C PRO A 156 9.68 6.13 11.70
N TYR A 157 9.97 6.90 10.66
CA TYR A 157 9.48 6.67 9.30
C TYR A 157 10.56 6.19 8.33
N ARG A 158 11.75 5.82 8.82
CA ARG A 158 12.83 5.27 8.00
C ARG A 158 12.35 4.12 7.11
N LEU A 159 11.74 3.10 7.69
CA LEU A 159 11.26 1.93 6.94
C LEU A 159 10.07 2.26 6.03
N THR A 160 9.27 3.29 6.36
CA THR A 160 8.24 3.79 5.44
C THR A 160 8.86 4.32 4.15
N ARG A 161 9.93 5.11 4.25
CA ARG A 161 10.67 5.57 3.06
C ARG A 161 11.29 4.42 2.28
N VAL A 162 11.84 3.41 2.94
CA VAL A 162 12.35 2.21 2.27
C VAL A 162 11.24 1.48 1.51
N LEU A 163 10.08 1.25 2.15
CA LEU A 163 8.94 0.56 1.55
C LEU A 163 8.46 1.26 0.26
N PHE A 164 8.37 2.59 0.29
CA PHE A 164 7.89 3.39 -0.83
C PHE A 164 8.98 3.78 -1.85
N SER A 165 10.25 3.49 -1.58
CA SER A 165 11.36 3.77 -2.52
C SER A 165 11.25 3.05 -3.86
N ASN A 166 10.45 1.97 -3.93
CA ASN A 166 10.16 1.24 -5.16
C ASN A 166 8.78 0.57 -5.06
N THR A 167 7.97 0.69 -6.13
CA THR A 167 6.60 0.12 -6.14
C THR A 167 6.61 -1.42 -6.00
N ASP A 168 7.63 -2.10 -6.52
CA ASP A 168 7.76 -3.56 -6.39
C ASP A 168 8.09 -3.96 -4.96
N ILE A 169 8.90 -3.18 -4.22
CA ILE A 169 9.17 -3.43 -2.79
C ILE A 169 7.85 -3.36 -2.02
N GLN A 170 7.12 -2.26 -2.21
CA GLN A 170 5.84 -2.06 -1.55
C GLN A 170 4.90 -3.24 -1.87
N PHE A 171 4.72 -3.57 -3.15
CA PHE A 171 3.83 -4.63 -3.57
C PHE A 171 4.27 -6.00 -3.01
N HIS A 172 5.53 -6.38 -3.20
CA HIS A 172 6.01 -7.71 -2.87
C HIS A 172 6.18 -7.96 -1.37
N TYR A 173 6.60 -6.95 -0.61
CA TYR A 173 6.76 -7.09 0.84
C TYR A 173 5.46 -6.82 1.59
N MET A 174 4.67 -5.81 1.20
CA MET A 174 3.40 -5.55 1.88
C MET A 174 2.38 -6.66 1.63
N GLU A 175 2.25 -7.17 0.40
CA GLU A 175 1.26 -8.23 0.13
C GLU A 175 1.62 -9.57 0.80
N ARG A 176 2.93 -9.87 0.93
CA ARG A 176 3.39 -11.21 1.35
C ARG A 176 3.88 -11.31 2.78
N LEU A 177 4.45 -10.24 3.32
CA LEU A 177 5.13 -10.25 4.62
C LEU A 177 4.32 -9.52 5.69
N PHE A 178 3.54 -8.50 5.32
CA PHE A 178 2.76 -7.71 6.29
C PHE A 178 1.75 -8.54 7.08
N GLY A 179 0.99 -9.42 6.42
CA GLY A 179 -0.05 -10.23 7.08
C GLY A 179 0.46 -11.36 7.98
N LYS A 180 1.76 -11.41 8.23
CA LYS A 180 2.41 -12.54 8.89
C LYS A 180 3.18 -12.10 10.12
N ASN A 181 4.03 -11.08 10.01
CA ASN A 181 4.76 -10.56 11.17
C ASN A 181 5.42 -9.21 10.86
N ARG A 182 5.22 -8.19 11.72
CA ARG A 182 5.93 -6.90 11.61
C ARG A 182 7.44 -7.09 11.65
N THR A 183 7.94 -7.98 12.50
CA THR A 183 9.38 -8.30 12.62
C THR A 183 9.95 -8.77 11.30
N VAL A 184 9.24 -9.63 10.57
CA VAL A 184 9.69 -10.14 9.26
C VAL A 184 9.76 -9.02 8.24
N LEU A 185 8.70 -8.20 8.14
CA LEU A 185 8.67 -7.06 7.22
C LEU A 185 9.79 -6.06 7.55
N HIS A 186 9.95 -5.70 8.82
CA HIS A 186 10.95 -4.74 9.28
C HIS A 186 12.36 -5.23 8.99
N THR A 187 12.65 -6.49 9.32
CA THR A 187 13.95 -7.11 9.06
C THR A 187 14.25 -7.14 7.56
N ALA A 188 13.28 -7.50 6.72
CA ALA A 188 13.48 -7.55 5.28
C ALA A 188 13.74 -6.16 4.67
N LEU A 189 13.03 -5.13 5.11
CA LEU A 189 13.25 -3.75 4.68
C LEU A 189 14.61 -3.22 5.17
N ASP A 190 14.92 -3.39 6.45
CA ASP A 190 16.18 -2.95 7.06
C ASP A 190 17.40 -3.63 6.40
N TYR A 191 17.32 -4.95 6.22
CA TYR A 191 18.37 -5.70 5.53
C TYR A 191 18.53 -5.21 4.09
N THR A 192 17.43 -4.97 3.38
CA THR A 192 17.46 -4.49 1.99
C THR A 192 18.14 -3.14 1.90
N GLU A 193 17.77 -2.18 2.77
CA GLU A 193 18.37 -0.85 2.81
C GLU A 193 19.88 -0.92 3.08
N ARG A 194 20.30 -1.63 4.13
CA ARG A 194 21.72 -1.75 4.53
C ARG A 194 22.59 -2.43 3.48
N ASN A 195 22.01 -3.30 2.66
CA ASN A 195 22.73 -4.10 1.67
C ASN A 195 22.51 -3.62 0.22
N LEU A 196 21.91 -2.45 -0.03
CA LEU A 196 21.73 -1.92 -1.40
C LEU A 196 23.02 -1.93 -2.23
N PRO A 197 24.21 -1.54 -1.70
CA PRO A 197 25.46 -1.60 -2.46
C PRO A 197 25.88 -3.02 -2.88
N ARG A 198 25.44 -4.05 -2.16
CA ARG A 198 25.70 -5.47 -2.49
C ARG A 198 24.62 -6.05 -3.40
N ILE A 199 23.38 -5.57 -3.28
CA ILE A 199 22.24 -6.05 -4.07
C ILE A 199 22.28 -5.47 -5.49
N ARG A 200 22.41 -4.14 -5.62
CA ARG A 200 22.31 -3.43 -6.91
C ARG A 200 23.26 -3.96 -8.00
N PRO A 201 24.53 -4.33 -7.72
CA PRO A 201 25.42 -4.89 -8.72
C PRO A 201 25.00 -6.26 -9.26
N ARG A 202 24.11 -6.97 -8.56
CA ARG A 202 23.68 -8.33 -8.90
C ARG A 202 22.24 -8.41 -9.39
N LYS A 203 21.37 -7.51 -8.92
CA LYS A 203 19.94 -7.55 -9.19
C LYS A 203 19.29 -6.18 -8.96
N SER A 204 18.22 -5.88 -9.70
CA SER A 204 17.36 -4.73 -9.39
C SER A 204 16.67 -4.94 -8.04
N VAL A 205 16.39 -3.85 -7.32
CA VAL A 205 15.76 -3.94 -5.99
C VAL A 205 14.34 -4.52 -6.09
N GLY A 206 13.63 -4.26 -7.19
CA GLY A 206 12.32 -4.88 -7.46
C GLY A 206 12.41 -6.40 -7.58
N ALA A 207 13.33 -6.92 -8.41
CA ALA A 207 13.52 -8.36 -8.55
C ALA A 207 14.03 -9.02 -7.24
N TRP A 208 14.91 -8.33 -6.50
CA TRP A 208 15.31 -8.74 -5.14
C TRP A 208 14.10 -8.91 -4.22
N SER A 209 13.24 -7.89 -4.12
CA SER A 209 12.06 -7.92 -3.24
C SER A 209 11.05 -9.00 -3.66
N ASN A 210 10.89 -9.25 -4.96
CA ASN A 210 10.04 -10.33 -5.47
C ASN A 210 10.53 -11.71 -5.01
N GLU A 211 11.80 -12.00 -5.26
CA GLU A 211 12.37 -13.32 -5.00
C GLU A 211 12.54 -13.60 -3.51
N THR A 212 13.02 -12.61 -2.75
CA THR A 212 13.16 -12.74 -1.30
C THR A 212 11.81 -12.79 -0.59
N GLY A 213 10.83 -12.00 -1.04
CA GLY A 213 9.46 -12.07 -0.53
C GLY A 213 8.85 -13.46 -0.76
N LYS A 214 9.06 -14.06 -1.94
CA LYS A 214 8.64 -15.46 -2.23
C LYS A 214 9.37 -16.47 -1.35
N LEU A 215 10.69 -16.29 -1.18
CA LEU A 215 11.53 -17.18 -0.37
C LEU A 215 11.07 -17.22 1.09
N ILE A 216 10.97 -16.05 1.72
CA ILE A 216 10.53 -15.92 3.13
C ILE A 216 9.11 -16.49 3.29
N ASN A 217 8.20 -16.12 2.38
CA ASN A 217 6.81 -16.60 2.40
C ASN A 217 6.71 -18.13 2.29
N ARG A 218 7.60 -18.76 1.51
CA ARG A 218 7.69 -20.22 1.39
C ARG A 218 8.26 -20.84 2.66
N VAL A 219 9.36 -20.30 3.18
CA VAL A 219 10.07 -20.88 4.34
C VAL A 219 9.15 -20.98 5.54
N GLY A 220 8.47 -19.91 5.92
CA GLY A 220 7.60 -20.05 7.09
C GLY A 220 6.18 -20.53 6.76
N GLY A 221 5.84 -20.78 5.49
CA GLY A 221 4.71 -21.67 5.18
C GLY A 221 4.94 -23.09 5.69
N VAL A 222 6.21 -23.50 5.81
CA VAL A 222 6.65 -24.79 6.36
C VAL A 222 6.80 -24.75 7.89
N LEU A 223 7.16 -23.60 8.48
CA LEU A 223 7.49 -23.46 9.91
C LEU A 223 6.41 -22.78 10.77
N GLN A 224 5.27 -22.35 10.19
CA GLN A 224 4.38 -21.31 10.73
C GLN A 224 5.13 -19.96 10.95
N LEU A 225 4.89 -18.99 10.05
CA LEU A 225 5.64 -17.71 9.93
C LEU A 225 5.65 -16.82 11.16
N ASP A 226 4.72 -17.03 12.09
CA ASP A 226 4.64 -16.27 13.33
C ASP A 226 5.86 -16.53 14.24
N ALA A 227 6.65 -17.57 13.94
CA ALA A 227 7.85 -17.97 14.68
C ALA A 227 9.18 -17.43 14.11
N LEU A 228 9.21 -16.82 12.91
CA LEU A 228 10.49 -16.36 12.35
C LEU A 228 11.00 -15.11 13.09
N SER A 229 12.16 -15.28 13.72
CA SER A 229 12.93 -14.21 14.35
C SER A 229 13.62 -13.31 13.31
N ALA A 230 14.04 -12.13 13.74
CA ALA A 230 14.83 -11.22 12.90
C ALA A 230 16.16 -11.87 12.43
N SER A 231 16.81 -12.69 13.27
CA SER A 231 18.04 -13.40 12.88
C SER A 231 17.79 -14.35 11.72
N GLU A 232 16.76 -15.18 11.82
CA GLU A 232 16.44 -16.18 10.78
C GLU A 232 16.09 -15.51 9.45
N VAL A 233 15.32 -14.41 9.48
CA VAL A 233 15.03 -13.65 8.25
C VAL A 233 16.31 -13.07 7.66
N GLY A 234 17.19 -12.50 8.50
CA GLY A 234 18.50 -12.00 8.07
C GLY A 234 19.38 -13.08 7.43
N GLU A 235 19.42 -14.27 8.03
CA GLU A 235 20.18 -15.43 7.53
C GLU A 235 19.65 -15.94 6.19
N ILE A 236 18.31 -15.98 6.01
CA ILE A 236 17.68 -16.35 4.74
C ILE A 236 18.11 -15.36 3.64
N LEU A 237 18.07 -14.05 3.93
CA LEU A 237 18.42 -13.00 2.99
C LEU A 237 19.91 -13.00 2.64
N GLU A 238 20.79 -13.13 3.64
CA GLU A 238 22.24 -13.21 3.44
C GLU A 238 22.63 -14.47 2.66
N SER A 239 22.05 -15.62 3.01
CA SER A 239 22.27 -16.86 2.26
C SER A 239 21.88 -16.74 0.80
N TYR A 240 20.75 -16.08 0.51
CA TYR A 240 20.31 -15.83 -0.86
C TYR A 240 21.23 -14.85 -1.59
N LEU A 241 21.66 -13.77 -0.95
CA LEU A 241 22.63 -12.82 -1.51
C LEU A 241 23.97 -13.50 -1.83
N GLN A 242 24.51 -14.33 -0.94
CA GLN A 242 25.75 -15.08 -1.17
C GLN A 242 25.63 -16.03 -2.37
N ARG A 243 24.47 -16.67 -2.58
CA ARG A 243 24.24 -17.52 -3.76
C ARG A 243 24.31 -16.71 -5.06
N LEU A 244 23.73 -15.50 -5.09
CA LEU A 244 23.86 -14.59 -6.24
C LEU A 244 25.33 -14.24 -6.52
N TYR A 245 26.15 -14.13 -5.48
CA TYR A 245 27.57 -13.87 -5.64
C TYR A 245 28.32 -15.06 -6.27
N ARG A 246 28.06 -16.28 -5.80
CA ARG A 246 28.70 -17.52 -6.29
C ARG A 246 28.33 -17.86 -7.74
N GLN A 247 27.09 -17.59 -8.15
CA GLN A 247 26.61 -17.93 -9.50
C GLN A 247 27.31 -17.12 -10.61
N ASN A 248 27.69 -15.86 -10.37
CA ASN A 248 28.44 -15.10 -11.39
C ASN A 248 29.95 -15.37 -11.37
N SER A 249 30.51 -15.96 -10.31
CA SER A 249 31.93 -16.32 -10.25
C SER A 249 32.29 -17.51 -11.15
N GLY A 250 31.30 -18.23 -11.68
CA GLY A 250 31.47 -19.36 -12.60
C GLY A 250 31.16 -19.05 -14.06
N GLN A 251 30.98 -17.77 -14.42
CA GLN A 251 30.74 -17.32 -15.81
C GLN A 251 31.87 -16.41 -16.34
N GLY A 252 33.01 -16.37 -15.66
CA GLY A 252 34.22 -15.64 -16.08
C GLY A 252 35.25 -16.58 -16.68
#